data_AF-S9S718-F1
#
_entry.id   AF-S9S718-F1
#
_cell.length_a   1.000
_cell.length_b   1.000
_cell.length_c   1.000
_cell.angle_alpha   90.00
_cell.angle_beta   90.00
_cell.angle_gamma   90.00
#
_symmetry.space_group_name_H-M   'P 1'
#
loop_
_entity.id
_entity.type
_entity.pdbx_description
1 polymer ?
#
loop_
_entity_poly.entity_id
_entity_poly.type
_entity_poly.pdbx_seq_one_letter_code
_entity_poly.pdbx_strand_id
1 'polypeptide(L)'
;MRRRIASFFNEFGFFKTSAGRNLELELGVAVPMGYEHHNVQAFLLKCELRDFLDAITIIWRSVRISHGLARDEAAWVKVVRRVFQEENAGYRVDDQGGVHFAVDGEFDHNVASSLAALGSSRYNGVQAAFQAAQQALDETPPNGKNAMRSAFEAVEILFRLIFPKAPRLGSAEIRAHLEPHVQAHLSEDKTAARATVKLLASFSDWVDGVHFYRHGQGEEEPTQPPLSLAVLTVSTAASYLRWLAEFDAAQ
;
A
#
# COMPACT_ATOMS: atom_id res chain seq x y z
N MET A 1 -9.23 -8.09 19.33
CA MET A 1 -10.05 -7.60 18.19
C MET A 1 -11.52 -8.10 18.17
N ARG A 2 -11.83 -9.35 17.75
CA ARG A 2 -13.20 -9.83 17.48
C ARG A 2 -14.23 -9.57 18.58
N ARG A 3 -13.89 -9.88 19.84
CA ARG A 3 -14.78 -9.66 21.00
C ARG A 3 -15.18 -8.19 21.16
N ARG A 4 -14.27 -7.25 20.89
CA ARG A 4 -14.50 -5.81 21.03
C ARG A 4 -15.46 -5.30 19.95
N ILE A 5 -15.24 -5.71 18.70
CA ILE A 5 -16.13 -5.38 17.57
C ILE A 5 -17.51 -6.01 17.76
N ALA A 6 -17.57 -7.27 18.16
CA ALA A 6 -18.84 -7.96 18.43
C ALA A 6 -19.60 -7.34 19.62
N SER A 7 -18.90 -6.89 20.66
CA SER A 7 -19.51 -6.17 21.78
C SER A 7 -20.07 -4.82 21.36
N PHE A 8 -19.33 -4.06 20.55
CA PHE A 8 -19.79 -2.77 20.05
C PHE A 8 -20.99 -2.91 19.10
N PHE A 9 -20.98 -3.92 18.22
CA PHE A 9 -22.12 -4.25 17.37
C PHE A 9 -23.42 -4.44 18.19
N ASN A 10 -23.30 -5.02 19.38
CA ASN A 10 -24.46 -5.27 20.24
C ASN A 10 -25.08 -4.01 20.85
N GLU A 11 -24.34 -2.90 20.93
CA GLU A 11 -24.84 -1.60 21.42
C GLU A 11 -25.78 -0.95 20.41
N PHE A 12 -25.57 -1.24 19.13
CA PHE A 12 -26.55 -0.87 18.14
C PHE A 12 -27.80 -1.79 18.39
N GLY A 13 -29.00 -1.21 18.49
CA GLY A 13 -30.28 -1.93 18.70
C GLY A 13 -30.85 -2.69 17.49
N PHE A 14 -31.88 -2.12 16.84
CA PHE A 14 -32.87 -2.83 15.99
C PHE A 14 -32.40 -3.42 14.62
N PHE A 15 -31.18 -3.16 14.14
CA PHE A 15 -30.68 -3.63 12.82
C PHE A 15 -29.98 -5.01 12.90
N LYS A 16 -29.98 -5.67 14.07
CA LYS A 16 -29.43 -7.04 14.23
C LYS A 16 -30.07 -8.04 13.27
N THR A 17 -31.36 -7.87 12.98
CA THR A 17 -32.13 -8.76 12.11
C THR A 17 -31.82 -8.58 10.63
N SER A 18 -31.66 -7.33 10.15
CA SER A 18 -31.29 -7.06 8.75
C SER A 18 -29.82 -7.40 8.48
N ALA A 19 -28.92 -7.06 9.41
CA ALA A 19 -27.50 -7.38 9.30
C ALA A 19 -27.26 -8.89 9.23
N GLY A 20 -27.91 -9.69 10.08
CA GLY A 20 -27.78 -11.15 10.05
C GLY A 20 -28.21 -11.76 8.72
N ARG A 21 -29.37 -11.35 8.20
CA ARG A 21 -29.83 -11.78 6.88
C ARG A 21 -28.88 -11.37 5.76
N ASN A 22 -28.36 -10.14 5.78
CA ASN A 22 -27.42 -9.66 4.76
C ASN A 22 -26.11 -10.44 4.79
N LEU A 23 -25.61 -10.80 5.98
CA LEU A 23 -24.44 -11.65 6.14
C LEU A 23 -24.65 -13.03 5.50
N GLU A 24 -25.79 -13.68 5.73
CA GLU A 24 -26.08 -14.98 5.10
C GLU A 24 -26.17 -14.87 3.57
N LEU A 25 -26.81 -13.81 3.07
CA LEU A 25 -26.99 -13.58 1.63
C LEU A 25 -25.68 -13.23 0.91
N GLU A 26 -24.84 -12.37 1.48
CA GLU A 26 -23.62 -11.90 0.82
C GLU A 26 -22.45 -12.87 1.01
N LEU A 27 -22.34 -13.55 2.16
CA LEU A 27 -21.24 -14.47 2.44
C LEU A 27 -21.57 -15.92 2.10
N GLY A 28 -22.85 -16.29 1.96
CA GLY A 28 -23.26 -17.68 1.73
C GLY A 28 -23.00 -18.60 2.93
N VAL A 29 -22.89 -18.04 4.14
CA VAL A 29 -22.63 -18.77 5.38
C VAL A 29 -23.85 -18.72 6.30
N ALA A 30 -24.03 -19.73 7.16
CA ALA A 30 -25.09 -19.72 8.15
C ALA A 30 -24.72 -18.80 9.34
N VAL A 31 -25.61 -17.87 9.67
CA VAL A 31 -25.46 -17.03 10.86
C VAL A 31 -26.30 -17.65 11.98
N PRO A 32 -25.74 -17.94 13.17
CA PRO A 32 -26.49 -18.59 14.25
C PRO A 32 -27.75 -17.81 14.61
N MET A 33 -28.87 -18.49 14.79
CA MET A 33 -30.13 -17.87 15.24
C MET A 33 -30.14 -17.73 16.77
N GLY A 34 -30.61 -16.58 17.26
CA GLY A 34 -31.00 -16.36 18.65
C GLY A 34 -32.50 -16.65 18.86
N TYR A 35 -33.11 -16.01 19.86
CA TYR A 35 -34.53 -16.21 20.18
C TYR A 35 -35.48 -15.66 19.09
N GLU A 36 -35.27 -14.41 18.65
CA GLU A 36 -36.11 -13.76 17.62
C GLU A 36 -35.31 -13.25 16.40
N HIS A 37 -33.98 -13.19 16.50
CA HIS A 37 -33.11 -12.58 15.50
C HIS A 37 -31.80 -13.36 15.35
N HIS A 38 -31.11 -13.17 14.23
CA HIS A 38 -29.74 -13.66 14.03
C HIS A 38 -28.79 -13.15 15.13
N ASN A 39 -28.02 -14.07 15.69
CA ASN A 39 -26.98 -13.81 16.67
C ASN A 39 -25.65 -13.48 15.95
N VAL A 40 -25.60 -12.29 15.36
CA VAL A 40 -24.42 -11.76 14.66
C VAL A 40 -23.21 -11.68 15.60
N GLN A 41 -23.42 -11.43 16.91
CA GLN A 41 -22.33 -11.45 17.88
C GLN A 41 -21.66 -12.83 17.93
N ALA A 42 -22.44 -13.91 18.05
CA ALA A 42 -21.90 -15.27 18.07
C ALA A 42 -21.20 -15.62 16.75
N PHE A 43 -21.72 -15.13 15.62
CA PHE A 43 -21.08 -15.26 14.32
C PHE A 43 -19.70 -14.60 14.29
N LEU A 44 -19.59 -13.30 14.61
CA LEU A 44 -18.33 -12.55 14.58
C LEU A 44 -17.23 -13.17 15.49
N LEU A 45 -17.65 -13.82 16.58
CA LEU A 45 -16.74 -14.49 17.50
C LEU A 45 -16.16 -15.81 16.96
N LYS A 46 -16.84 -16.47 16.01
CA LYS A 46 -16.54 -17.85 15.60
C LYS A 46 -16.26 -18.02 14.10
N CYS A 47 -16.67 -17.08 13.24
CA CYS A 47 -16.50 -17.17 11.79
C CYS A 47 -15.02 -17.16 11.38
N GLU A 48 -14.71 -17.53 10.14
CA GLU A 48 -13.34 -17.43 9.63
C GLU A 48 -12.85 -15.98 9.56
N LEU A 49 -11.54 -15.76 9.37
CA LEU A 49 -11.01 -14.39 9.30
C LEU A 49 -11.54 -13.65 8.08
N ARG A 50 -11.63 -14.32 6.92
CA ARG A 50 -12.22 -13.75 5.71
C ARG A 50 -13.64 -13.25 5.97
N ASP A 51 -14.52 -14.13 6.44
CA ASP A 51 -15.91 -13.80 6.75
C ASP A 51 -16.02 -12.68 7.79
N PHE A 52 -15.10 -12.66 8.77
CA PHE A 52 -15.06 -11.60 9.78
C PHE A 52 -14.77 -10.22 9.18
N LEU A 53 -13.81 -10.15 8.24
CA LEU A 53 -13.44 -8.90 7.58
C LEU A 53 -14.54 -8.44 6.63
N ASP A 54 -15.11 -9.35 5.85
CA ASP A 54 -16.24 -9.03 4.96
C ASP A 54 -17.48 -8.61 5.75
N ALA A 55 -17.72 -9.22 6.92
CA ALA A 55 -18.82 -8.88 7.80
C ALA A 55 -18.76 -7.43 8.31
N ILE A 56 -17.58 -6.86 8.51
CA ILE A 56 -17.42 -5.45 8.91
C ILE A 56 -18.02 -4.52 7.86
N THR A 57 -17.75 -4.79 6.58
CA THR A 57 -18.28 -4.04 5.43
C THR A 57 -19.80 -4.21 5.32
N ILE A 58 -20.30 -5.45 5.45
CA ILE A 58 -21.74 -5.75 5.36
C ILE A 58 -22.52 -5.10 6.51
N ILE A 59 -21.99 -5.13 7.72
CA ILE A 59 -22.57 -4.45 8.88
C ILE A 59 -22.63 -2.95 8.64
N TRP A 60 -21.54 -2.33 8.15
CA TRP A 60 -21.52 -0.91 7.81
C TRP A 60 -22.63 -0.55 6.80
N ARG A 61 -22.79 -1.33 5.72
CA ARG A 61 -23.87 -1.14 4.74
C ARG A 61 -25.25 -1.25 5.37
N SER A 62 -25.43 -2.23 6.26
CA SER A 62 -26.69 -2.47 6.96
C SER A 62 -27.06 -1.32 7.90
N VAL A 63 -26.07 -0.73 8.60
CA VAL A 63 -26.24 0.47 9.44
C VAL A 63 -26.62 1.68 8.58
N ARG A 64 -25.93 1.88 7.45
CA ARG A 64 -26.20 3.00 6.52
C ARG A 64 -27.61 2.97 5.95
N ILE A 65 -28.09 1.80 5.51
CA ILE A 65 -29.43 1.64 4.89
C ILE A 65 -30.55 1.79 5.92
N SER A 66 -30.36 1.30 7.14
CA SER A 66 -31.47 1.19 8.12
C SER A 66 -31.82 2.50 8.82
N HIS A 67 -30.92 3.48 8.89
CA HIS A 67 -31.14 4.68 9.69
C HIS A 67 -30.98 6.04 8.99
N GLY A 68 -30.32 6.17 7.84
CA GLY A 68 -30.12 7.48 7.20
C GLY A 68 -29.41 8.54 8.08
N LEU A 69 -28.98 8.19 9.29
CA LEU A 69 -28.28 9.06 10.24
C LEU A 69 -26.79 8.74 10.14
N ALA A 70 -26.05 9.63 9.47
CA ALA A 70 -24.59 9.54 9.25
C ALA A 70 -23.76 9.32 10.53
N ARG A 71 -24.33 9.57 11.72
CA ARG A 71 -23.68 9.45 13.02
C ARG A 71 -23.31 8.00 13.37
N ASP A 72 -24.18 7.05 13.07
CA ASP A 72 -24.00 5.65 13.48
C ASP A 72 -23.00 4.92 12.57
N GLU A 73 -23.00 5.29 11.29
CA GLU A 73 -22.03 4.85 10.30
C GLU A 73 -20.60 5.31 10.67
N ALA A 74 -20.45 6.60 10.97
CA ALA A 74 -19.18 7.16 11.41
C ALA A 74 -18.70 6.55 12.73
N ALA A 75 -19.62 6.25 13.66
CA ALA A 75 -19.28 5.57 14.91
C ALA A 75 -18.78 4.14 14.68
N TRP A 76 -19.40 3.38 13.77
CA TRP A 76 -18.93 2.04 13.35
C TRP A 76 -17.50 2.08 12.83
N VAL A 77 -17.26 2.88 11.79
CA VAL A 77 -15.91 3.00 11.18
C VAL A 77 -14.89 3.44 12.22
N LYS A 78 -15.21 4.44 13.04
CA LYS A 78 -14.30 4.96 14.08
C LYS A 78 -13.91 3.88 15.09
N VAL A 79 -14.85 3.07 15.56
CA VAL A 79 -14.55 2.01 16.53
C VAL A 79 -13.76 0.88 15.89
N VAL A 80 -14.12 0.44 14.68
CA VAL A 80 -13.38 -0.63 14.00
C VAL A 80 -11.94 -0.20 13.72
N ARG A 81 -11.72 1.01 13.20
CA ARG A 81 -10.39 1.59 13.00
C ARG A 81 -9.57 1.59 14.28
N ARG A 82 -10.14 2.10 15.37
CA ARG A 82 -9.48 2.14 16.68
C ARG A 82 -9.09 0.73 17.14
N VAL A 83 -9.99 -0.24 17.02
CA VAL A 83 -9.69 -1.63 17.42
C VAL A 83 -8.59 -2.24 16.55
N PHE A 84 -8.62 -2.03 15.23
CA PHE A 84 -7.55 -2.52 14.35
C PHE A 84 -6.20 -1.92 14.72
N GLN A 85 -6.15 -0.60 14.97
CA GLN A 85 -4.93 0.10 15.37
C GLN A 85 -4.39 -0.37 16.72
N GLU A 86 -5.24 -0.42 17.76
CA GLU A 86 -4.81 -0.83 19.12
C GLU A 86 -4.36 -2.28 19.20
N GLU A 87 -4.88 -3.15 18.33
CA GLU A 87 -4.55 -4.58 18.30
C GLU A 87 -3.45 -4.91 17.27
N ASN A 88 -2.86 -3.88 16.64
CA ASN A 88 -1.89 -4.00 15.55
C ASN A 88 -2.34 -4.99 14.45
N ALA A 89 -3.62 -4.92 14.06
CA ALA A 89 -4.15 -5.75 13.00
C ALA A 89 -3.62 -5.26 11.64
N GLY A 90 -3.18 -6.19 10.78
CA GLY A 90 -2.74 -5.91 9.40
C GLY A 90 -3.88 -5.53 8.44
N TYR A 91 -4.89 -4.80 8.93
CA TYR A 91 -6.06 -4.38 8.17
C TYR A 91 -6.40 -2.92 8.48
N ARG A 92 -6.91 -2.18 7.49
CA ARG A 92 -7.43 -0.81 7.64
C ARG A 92 -8.88 -0.76 7.15
N VAL A 93 -9.65 0.21 7.65
CA VAL A 93 -11.04 0.43 7.20
C VAL A 93 -11.13 1.81 6.57
N ASP A 94 -11.64 1.91 5.34
CA ASP A 94 -11.84 3.19 4.66
C ASP A 94 -13.12 3.92 5.15
N ASP A 95 -13.38 5.13 4.62
CA ASP A 95 -14.56 5.91 5.02
C ASP A 95 -15.88 5.30 4.53
N GLN A 96 -15.81 4.35 3.59
CA GLN A 96 -16.94 3.58 3.08
C GLN A 96 -17.09 2.22 3.80
N GLY A 97 -16.43 2.04 4.96
CA GLY A 97 -16.49 0.82 5.75
C GLY A 97 -15.82 -0.40 5.09
N GLY A 98 -15.12 -0.22 3.98
CA GLY A 98 -14.38 -1.28 3.29
C GLY A 98 -13.12 -1.66 4.07
N VAL A 99 -12.95 -2.96 4.30
CA VAL A 99 -11.75 -3.51 4.95
C VAL A 99 -10.70 -3.83 3.90
N HIS A 100 -9.53 -3.22 4.05
CA HIS A 100 -8.38 -3.43 3.19
C HIS A 100 -7.27 -4.08 4.01
N PHE A 101 -6.44 -4.91 3.37
CA PHE A 101 -5.18 -5.30 3.98
C PHE A 101 -4.36 -4.02 4.20
N ALA A 102 -3.95 -3.79 5.45
CA ALA A 102 -2.97 -2.75 5.72
C ALA A 102 -1.64 -3.34 5.25
N VAL A 103 -1.28 -3.05 4.00
CA VAL A 103 0.13 -3.12 3.61
C VAL A 103 0.87 -2.28 4.64
N ASP A 104 1.88 -2.90 5.24
CA ASP A 104 2.71 -2.44 6.36
C ASP A 104 2.65 -0.92 6.61
N GLY A 105 2.35 -0.47 7.83
CA GLY A 105 2.39 0.97 8.15
C GLY A 105 3.74 1.60 7.80
N GLU A 106 4.82 0.81 7.80
CA GLU A 106 6.14 1.22 7.29
C GLU A 106 6.16 1.44 5.77
N PHE A 107 5.41 0.66 4.98
CA PHE A 107 5.24 0.90 3.55
C PHE A 107 4.57 2.25 3.31
N ASP A 108 3.43 2.49 3.95
CA ASP A 108 2.69 3.75 3.82
C ASP A 108 3.55 4.94 4.29
N HIS A 109 4.27 4.79 5.40
CA HIS A 109 5.20 5.80 5.90
C HIS A 109 6.35 6.06 4.93
N ASN A 110 6.97 5.01 4.38
CA ASN A 110 8.06 5.10 3.41
C ASN A 110 7.62 5.82 2.14
N VAL A 111 6.43 5.50 1.61
CA VAL A 111 5.82 6.17 0.46
C VAL A 111 5.56 7.65 0.76
N ALA A 112 4.91 7.95 1.89
CA ALA A 112 4.59 9.32 2.28
C ALA A 112 5.85 10.17 2.48
N SER A 113 6.86 9.63 3.15
CA SER A 113 8.16 10.27 3.37
C SER A 113 8.88 10.59 2.06
N SER A 114 8.88 9.65 1.11
CA SER A 114 9.48 9.86 -0.21
C SER A 114 8.73 10.91 -1.04
N LEU A 115 7.39 10.92 -1.00
CA LEU A 115 6.60 11.95 -1.67
C LEU A 115 6.85 13.36 -1.08
N ALA A 116 7.02 13.44 0.24
CA ALA A 116 7.35 14.70 0.92
C ALA A 116 8.73 15.22 0.50
N ALA A 117 9.74 14.35 0.39
CA ALA A 117 11.07 14.72 -0.12
C ALA A 117 11.01 15.24 -1.57
N LEU A 118 10.03 14.80 -2.35
CA LEU A 118 9.81 15.23 -3.74
C LEU A 118 8.86 16.43 -3.87
N GLY A 119 8.57 17.17 -2.80
CA GLY A 119 7.56 18.24 -2.78
C GLY A 119 7.80 19.47 -3.66
N SER A 120 8.96 19.57 -4.34
CA SER A 120 9.30 20.66 -5.26
C SER A 120 8.65 20.48 -6.63
N SER A 121 8.28 21.58 -7.29
CA SER A 121 7.72 21.57 -8.66
C SER A 121 8.64 20.91 -9.69
N ARG A 122 9.95 20.86 -9.43
CA ARG A 122 10.94 20.16 -10.25
C ARG A 122 10.63 18.65 -10.36
N TYR A 123 10.03 18.06 -9.33
CA TYR A 123 9.79 16.62 -9.23
C TYR A 123 8.35 16.21 -9.54
N ASN A 124 7.53 17.10 -10.12
CA ASN A 124 6.12 16.78 -10.43
C ASN A 124 5.96 15.49 -11.25
N GLY A 125 6.83 15.27 -12.26
CA GLY A 125 6.82 14.04 -13.05
C GLY A 125 7.20 12.80 -12.24
N VAL A 126 8.14 12.94 -11.31
CA VAL A 126 8.56 11.86 -10.39
C VAL A 126 7.41 11.51 -9.45
N GLN A 127 6.78 12.50 -8.85
CA GLN A 127 5.65 12.32 -7.94
C GLN A 127 4.47 11.65 -8.65
N ALA A 128 4.10 12.11 -9.84
CA ALA A 128 3.01 11.53 -10.61
C ALA A 128 3.26 10.05 -10.93
N ALA A 129 4.46 9.71 -11.39
CA ALA A 129 4.84 8.32 -11.66
C ALA A 129 4.84 7.46 -10.39
N PHE A 130 5.34 7.98 -9.26
CA PHE A 130 5.39 7.23 -8.02
C PHE A 130 3.99 7.04 -7.39
N GLN A 131 3.12 8.04 -7.49
CA GLN A 131 1.71 7.91 -7.09
C GLN A 131 0.96 6.88 -7.95
N ALA A 132 1.24 6.82 -9.26
CA ALA A 132 0.67 5.79 -10.13
C ALA A 132 1.10 4.38 -9.70
N ALA A 133 2.32 4.23 -9.16
CA ALA A 133 2.78 2.95 -8.60
C ALA A 133 1.96 2.52 -7.38
N GLN A 134 1.64 3.46 -6.49
CA GLN A 134 0.79 3.21 -5.33
C GLN A 134 -0.64 2.86 -5.75
N GLN A 135 -1.22 3.64 -6.66
CA GLN A 135 -2.57 3.39 -7.17
C GLN A 135 -2.70 1.99 -7.77
N ALA A 136 -1.67 1.52 -8.49
CA ALA A 136 -1.66 0.17 -9.05
C ALA A 136 -1.64 -0.93 -7.97
N LEU A 137 -1.03 -0.70 -6.81
CA LEU A 137 -1.10 -1.65 -5.67
C LEU A 137 -2.46 -1.63 -4.97
N ASP A 138 -3.14 -0.49 -4.99
CA ASP A 138 -4.48 -0.32 -4.42
C ASP A 138 -5.61 -0.85 -5.33
N GLU A 139 -5.31 -1.24 -6.58
CA GLU A 139 -6.28 -1.90 -7.48
C GLU A 139 -6.82 -3.21 -6.87
N THR A 140 -8.02 -3.63 -7.29
CA THR A 140 -8.65 -4.90 -6.86
C THR A 140 -8.98 -5.77 -8.08
N PRO A 141 -8.20 -6.84 -8.36
CA PRO A 141 -6.99 -7.27 -7.65
C PRO A 141 -5.78 -6.33 -7.87
N PRO A 142 -4.78 -6.33 -6.97
CA PRO A 142 -3.59 -5.49 -7.13
C PRO A 142 -2.84 -5.76 -8.42
N ASN A 143 -2.40 -4.69 -9.09
CA ASN A 143 -1.66 -4.74 -10.33
C ASN A 143 -0.16 -4.54 -10.07
N GLY A 144 0.46 -5.58 -9.50
CA GLY A 144 1.87 -5.55 -9.12
C GLY A 144 2.81 -5.24 -10.29
N LYS A 145 2.48 -5.69 -11.50
CA LYS A 145 3.27 -5.38 -12.70
C LYS A 145 3.28 -3.89 -12.99
N ASN A 146 2.11 -3.25 -13.02
CA ASN A 146 2.03 -1.81 -13.27
C ASN A 146 2.67 -1.01 -12.14
N ALA A 147 2.50 -1.45 -10.89
CA ALA A 147 3.17 -0.85 -9.73
C ALA A 147 4.70 -0.82 -9.89
N MET A 148 5.31 -1.97 -10.21
CA MET A 148 6.76 -2.05 -10.44
C MET A 148 7.21 -1.17 -11.62
N ARG A 149 6.43 -1.13 -12.70
CA ARG A 149 6.73 -0.30 -13.88
C ARG A 149 6.73 1.18 -13.56
N SER A 150 5.69 1.66 -12.88
CA SER A 150 5.54 3.07 -12.49
C SER A 150 6.57 3.48 -11.43
N ALA A 151 6.91 2.59 -10.50
CA ALA A 151 7.96 2.84 -9.52
C ALA A 151 9.33 3.00 -10.19
N PHE A 152 9.66 2.15 -11.17
CA PHE A 152 10.87 2.30 -11.97
C PHE A 152 10.87 3.61 -12.77
N GLU A 153 9.74 3.94 -13.42
CA GLU A 153 9.60 5.17 -14.20
C GLU A 153 9.86 6.41 -13.34
N ALA A 154 9.36 6.45 -12.10
CA ALA A 154 9.65 7.53 -11.17
C ALA A 154 11.16 7.69 -10.92
N VAL A 155 11.86 6.59 -10.64
CA VAL A 155 13.31 6.62 -10.40
C VAL A 155 14.08 7.02 -11.66
N GLU A 156 13.66 6.54 -12.84
CA GLU A 156 14.27 6.92 -14.13
C GLU A 156 14.07 8.42 -14.46
N ILE A 157 12.89 8.98 -14.17
CA ILE A 157 12.64 10.41 -14.32
C ILE A 157 13.57 11.20 -13.40
N LEU A 158 13.67 10.85 -12.11
CA LEU A 158 14.54 11.55 -11.17
C LEU A 158 16.00 11.48 -11.61
N PHE A 159 16.47 10.29 -12.00
CA PHE A 159 17.83 10.11 -12.51
C PHE A 159 18.11 11.01 -13.72
N ARG A 160 17.17 11.15 -14.65
CA ARG A 160 17.29 12.04 -15.81
C ARG A 160 17.22 13.52 -15.46
N LEU A 161 16.53 13.90 -14.38
CA LEU A 161 16.56 15.27 -13.87
C LEU A 161 17.95 15.63 -13.32
N ILE A 162 18.59 14.70 -12.61
CA ILE A 162 19.95 14.84 -12.06
C ILE A 162 20.99 14.81 -13.19
N PHE A 163 20.83 13.92 -14.16
CA PHE A 163 21.76 13.73 -15.28
C PHE A 163 21.06 13.87 -16.64
N PRO A 164 20.77 15.10 -17.12
CA PRO A 164 20.02 15.34 -18.36
C PRO A 164 20.65 14.77 -19.63
N LYS A 165 21.95 14.47 -19.60
CA LYS A 165 22.70 13.89 -20.72
C LYS A 165 22.65 12.36 -20.74
N ALA A 166 22.17 11.72 -19.69
CA ALA A 166 22.08 10.27 -19.62
C ALA A 166 20.89 9.76 -20.46
N PRO A 167 21.09 8.78 -21.35
CA PRO A 167 20.04 8.35 -22.28
C PRO A 167 18.93 7.56 -21.59
N ARG A 168 19.20 6.91 -20.46
CA ARG A 168 18.27 6.06 -19.71
C ARG A 168 18.80 5.78 -18.31
N LEU A 169 17.99 5.16 -17.47
CA LEU A 169 18.47 4.53 -16.24
C LEU A 169 18.83 3.07 -16.52
N GLY A 170 20.09 2.72 -16.28
CA GLY A 170 20.62 1.36 -16.40
C GLY A 170 21.91 1.21 -15.58
N SER A 171 22.33 -0.02 -15.34
CA SER A 171 23.54 -0.32 -14.54
C SER A 171 24.81 0.33 -15.10
N ALA A 172 24.92 0.47 -16.42
CA ALA A 172 26.04 1.16 -17.06
C ALA A 172 26.00 2.68 -16.80
N GLU A 173 24.82 3.29 -16.92
CA GLU A 173 24.60 4.71 -16.71
C GLU A 173 24.76 5.11 -15.23
N ILE A 174 24.36 4.24 -14.28
CA ILE A 174 24.61 4.43 -12.85
C ILE A 174 26.12 4.54 -12.58
N ARG A 175 26.92 3.61 -13.11
CA ARG A 175 28.39 3.63 -12.94
C ARG A 175 29.05 4.82 -13.65
N ALA A 176 28.53 5.22 -14.80
CA ALA A 176 29.11 6.30 -15.59
C ALA A 176 28.80 7.69 -15.03
N HIS A 177 27.62 7.88 -14.41
CA HIS A 177 27.14 9.20 -14.00
C HIS A 177 26.99 9.35 -12.49
N LEU A 178 26.27 8.44 -11.84
CA LEU A 178 25.91 8.58 -10.43
C LEU A 178 27.09 8.23 -9.51
N GLU A 179 27.85 7.18 -9.80
CA GLU A 179 28.99 6.78 -8.96
C GLU A 179 30.05 7.90 -8.83
N PRO A 180 30.55 8.52 -9.91
CA PRO A 180 31.48 9.64 -9.78
C PRO A 180 30.88 10.84 -9.04
N HIS A 181 29.60 11.12 -9.26
CA HIS A 181 28.90 12.23 -8.61
C HIS A 181 28.85 12.04 -7.09
N VAL A 182 28.49 10.86 -6.63
CA VAL A 182 28.39 10.56 -5.20
C VAL A 182 29.76 10.44 -4.54
N GLN A 183 30.76 9.88 -5.24
CA GLN A 183 32.14 9.86 -4.75
C GLN A 183 32.71 11.27 -4.54
N ALA A 184 32.40 12.21 -5.44
CA ALA A 184 32.78 13.60 -5.28
C ALA A 184 32.07 14.24 -4.07
N HIS A 185 30.76 14.01 -3.93
CA HIS A 185 29.95 14.54 -2.83
C HIS A 185 30.41 14.04 -1.45
N LEU A 186 30.85 12.78 -1.35
CA LEU A 186 31.32 12.15 -0.11
C LEU A 186 32.85 12.10 0.00
N SER A 187 33.57 12.95 -0.72
CA SER A 187 35.04 12.89 -0.80
C SER A 187 35.75 13.08 0.55
N GLU A 188 35.13 13.80 1.48
CA GLU A 188 35.65 14.03 2.84
C GLU A 188 35.46 12.81 3.77
N ASP A 189 34.44 11.99 3.53
CA ASP A 189 34.18 10.75 4.28
C ASP A 189 34.39 9.52 3.41
N LYS A 190 35.64 9.03 3.41
CA LYS A 190 36.03 7.83 2.65
C LYS A 190 35.28 6.57 3.07
N THR A 191 34.76 6.49 4.30
CA THR A 191 34.01 5.32 4.77
C THR A 191 32.59 5.37 4.22
N ALA A 192 31.93 6.52 4.32
CA ALA A 192 30.62 6.74 3.70
C ALA A 192 30.67 6.54 2.18
N ALA A 193 31.71 7.05 1.51
CA ALA A 193 31.90 6.85 0.06
C ALA A 193 32.00 5.36 -0.31
N ARG A 194 32.78 4.56 0.43
CA ARG A 194 32.91 3.10 0.17
C ARG A 194 31.61 2.34 0.43
N ALA A 195 30.90 2.65 1.51
CA ALA A 195 29.60 2.05 1.81
C ALA A 195 28.59 2.38 0.71
N THR A 196 28.59 3.63 0.27
CA THR A 196 27.71 4.13 -0.78
C THR A 196 27.93 3.44 -2.12
N VAL A 197 29.19 3.20 -2.52
CA VAL A 197 29.49 2.43 -3.75
C VAL A 197 28.85 1.03 -3.71
N LYS A 198 28.79 0.38 -2.53
CA LYS A 198 28.10 -0.91 -2.39
C LYS A 198 26.59 -0.77 -2.51
N LEU A 199 26.00 0.30 -1.98
CA LEU A 199 24.58 0.60 -2.16
C LEU A 199 24.25 0.90 -3.63
N LEU A 200 25.14 1.57 -4.37
CA LEU A 200 24.98 1.80 -5.82
C LEU A 200 25.03 0.50 -6.63
N ALA A 201 25.85 -0.47 -6.21
CA ALA A 201 25.82 -1.81 -6.79
C ALA A 201 24.46 -2.48 -6.55
N SER A 202 23.93 -2.44 -5.32
CA SER A 202 22.59 -2.94 -5.02
C SER A 202 21.48 -2.21 -5.77
N PHE A 203 21.66 -0.91 -6.05
CA PHE A 203 20.74 -0.13 -6.87
C PHE A 203 20.76 -0.58 -8.34
N SER A 204 21.95 -0.89 -8.86
CA SER A 204 22.11 -1.46 -10.20
C SER A 204 21.41 -2.82 -10.30
N ASP A 205 21.61 -3.70 -9.32
CA ASP A 205 20.94 -5.01 -9.26
C ASP A 205 19.42 -4.86 -9.15
N TRP A 206 18.94 -3.87 -8.40
CA TRP A 206 17.51 -3.55 -8.32
C TRP A 206 16.96 -3.09 -9.68
N VAL A 207 17.65 -2.19 -10.38
CA VAL A 207 17.28 -1.73 -11.73
C VAL A 207 17.16 -2.93 -12.67
N ASP A 208 18.19 -3.77 -12.74
CA ASP A 208 18.23 -4.96 -13.59
C ASP A 208 17.13 -5.96 -13.20
N GLY A 209 16.82 -6.11 -11.91
CA GLY A 209 15.73 -6.95 -11.41
C GLY A 209 14.34 -6.49 -11.86
N VAL A 210 14.09 -5.17 -11.87
CA VAL A 210 12.78 -4.64 -12.30
C VAL A 210 12.57 -4.79 -13.81
N HIS A 211 13.65 -4.85 -14.60
CA HIS A 211 13.56 -5.03 -16.06
C HIS A 211 12.80 -6.32 -16.47
N PHE A 212 12.84 -7.38 -15.66
CA PHE A 212 12.09 -8.63 -15.92
C PHE A 212 10.57 -8.45 -15.97
N TYR A 213 10.04 -7.43 -15.27
CA TYR A 213 8.60 -7.12 -15.26
C TYR A 213 8.25 -5.85 -16.07
N ARG A 214 9.27 -5.05 -16.44
CA ARG A 214 9.12 -3.87 -17.29
C ARG A 214 8.89 -4.23 -18.76
N HIS A 215 9.60 -5.24 -19.28
CA HIS A 215 9.50 -5.65 -20.68
C HIS A 215 8.34 -6.64 -20.90
N GLY A 216 7.80 -6.67 -22.13
CA GLY A 216 6.79 -7.67 -22.49
C GLY A 216 7.37 -9.08 -22.33
N GLN A 217 6.67 -9.96 -21.63
CA GLN A 217 7.15 -11.31 -21.31
C GLN A 217 7.03 -12.30 -22.49
N GLY A 218 6.65 -11.81 -23.68
CA GLY A 218 6.45 -12.67 -24.85
C GLY A 218 5.24 -13.61 -24.76
N GLU A 219 4.43 -13.49 -23.70
CA GLU A 219 3.22 -14.27 -23.44
C GLU A 219 1.96 -13.44 -23.71
N GLU A 220 0.87 -14.13 -24.05
CA GLU A 220 -0.43 -13.52 -24.38
C GLU A 220 -1.03 -12.77 -23.19
N GLU A 221 -0.90 -13.33 -21.99
CA GLU A 221 -1.24 -12.67 -20.72
C GLU A 221 0.03 -12.47 -19.89
N PRO A 222 0.40 -11.23 -19.55
CA PRO A 222 1.58 -11.01 -18.73
C PRO A 222 1.42 -11.56 -17.33
N THR A 223 2.42 -12.32 -16.87
CA THR A 223 2.48 -12.87 -15.52
C THR A 223 2.63 -11.75 -14.49
N GLN A 224 1.66 -11.65 -13.58
CA GLN A 224 1.73 -10.75 -12.42
C GLN A 224 2.84 -11.21 -11.45
N PRO A 225 3.67 -10.30 -10.92
CA PRO A 225 4.58 -10.64 -9.84
C PRO A 225 3.79 -11.03 -8.58
N PRO A 226 4.35 -11.88 -7.69
CA PRO A 226 3.80 -12.04 -6.35
C PRO A 226 3.65 -10.68 -5.66
N LEU A 227 2.54 -10.45 -4.96
CA LEU A 227 2.26 -9.16 -4.32
C LEU A 227 3.39 -8.72 -3.38
N SER A 228 3.98 -9.65 -2.63
CA SER A 228 5.12 -9.37 -1.75
C SER A 228 6.34 -8.84 -2.49
N LEU A 229 6.60 -9.34 -3.70
CA LEU A 229 7.68 -8.85 -4.55
C LEU A 229 7.37 -7.44 -5.05
N ALA A 230 6.14 -7.19 -5.53
CA ALA A 230 5.72 -5.87 -5.97
C ALA A 230 5.84 -4.83 -4.85
N VAL A 231 5.36 -5.14 -3.65
CA VAL A 231 5.48 -4.28 -2.46
C VAL A 231 6.95 -4.02 -2.14
N LEU A 232 7.79 -5.06 -2.07
CA LEU A 232 9.23 -4.90 -1.82
C LEU A 232 9.89 -3.98 -2.87
N THR A 233 9.58 -4.17 -4.15
CA THR A 233 10.14 -3.35 -5.23
C THR A 233 9.73 -1.89 -5.08
N VAL A 234 8.45 -1.61 -4.83
CA VAL A 234 7.95 -0.23 -4.63
C VAL A 234 8.55 0.40 -3.37
N SER A 235 8.67 -0.35 -2.26
CA SER A 235 9.36 0.12 -1.04
C SER A 235 10.79 0.54 -1.33
N THR A 236 11.51 -0.29 -2.09
CA THR A 236 12.92 -0.04 -2.40
C THR A 236 13.06 1.16 -3.33
N ALA A 237 12.14 1.31 -4.29
CA ALA A 237 12.06 2.51 -5.14
C ALA A 237 11.87 3.77 -4.31
N ALA A 238 10.97 3.74 -3.31
CA ALA A 238 10.73 4.88 -2.41
C ALA A 238 12.02 5.32 -1.71
N SER A 239 12.80 4.36 -1.20
CA SER A 239 14.08 4.61 -0.54
C SER A 239 15.10 5.23 -1.49
N TYR A 240 15.22 4.71 -2.72
CA TYR A 240 16.11 5.27 -3.73
C TYR A 240 15.68 6.68 -4.18
N LEU A 241 14.38 6.93 -4.35
CA LEU A 241 13.87 8.26 -4.69
C LEU A 241 14.30 9.31 -3.66
N ARG A 242 14.12 9.00 -2.37
CA ARG A 242 14.53 9.90 -1.28
C ARG A 242 16.03 10.16 -1.30
N TRP A 243 16.81 9.08 -1.39
CA TRP A 243 18.27 9.17 -1.38
C TRP A 243 18.84 9.92 -2.60
N LEU A 244 18.29 9.69 -3.79
CA LEU A 244 18.71 10.40 -5.00
C LEU A 244 18.31 11.88 -4.98
N ALA A 245 17.15 12.21 -4.41
CA ALA A 245 16.70 13.60 -4.27
C ALA A 245 17.66 14.42 -3.38
N GLU A 246 18.28 13.80 -2.36
CA GLU A 246 19.31 14.46 -1.54
C GLU A 246 20.52 14.91 -2.38
N PHE A 247 20.96 14.08 -3.34
CA PHE A 247 22.06 14.45 -4.23
C PHE A 247 21.69 15.51 -5.27
N ASP A 248 20.44 15.55 -5.73
CA ASP A 248 19.96 16.62 -6.61
C ASP A 248 19.86 17.96 -5.86
N ALA A 249 19.36 17.93 -4.62
CA ALA A 249 19.19 19.13 -3.78
C ALA A 249 20.51 19.74 -3.30
N ALA A 250 21.60 18.97 -3.32
CA ALA A 250 22.94 19.43 -2.95
C ALA A 250 23.71 20.10 -4.10
N GLN A 251 23.12 20.23 -5.30
CA GLN A 251 23.67 20.95 -6.45
C GLN A 251 23.31 22.44 -6.42
#